data_AF-A0A7X9S084-F1
#
_entry.id   AF-A0A7X9S084-F1
#
_cell.length_a   1.000
_cell.length_b   1.000
_cell.length_c   1.000
_cell.angle_alpha   90.00
_cell.angle_beta   90.00
_cell.angle_gamma   90.00
#
_symmetry.space_group_name_H-M   'P 1'
#
loop_
_entity.id
_entity.type
_entity.pdbx_description
1 polymer ?
#
loop_
_entity_poly.entity_id
_entity_poly.type
_entity_poly.pdbx_seq_one_letter_code
_entity_poly.pdbx_strand_id
1 'polypeptide(L)'
;MDTTAIDKALIEIIEKRNQLNALSYEDESYDDIEDELHDLEDDFIDEHGETLEDIIGDVHEDFSVDTDVLSPLSYIAQSYIKTGDNEVGAQFDCDHGQGVPVEVDDLERKPTKLVIIPNPLRIILNVDSKNRKIVWQNS
;
A
#
# COMPACT_ATOMS: atom_id res chain seq x y z
N MET A 1 5.37 -3.00 16.90
CA MET A 1 4.19 -2.14 17.07
C MET A 1 2.96 -3.02 16.87
N ASP A 2 1.80 -2.75 17.45
CA ASP A 2 0.60 -3.52 17.03
C ASP A 2 0.03 -2.88 15.77
N THR A 3 0.17 -3.54 14.62
CA THR A 3 -0.32 -3.06 13.31
C THR A 3 -1.63 -3.72 12.91
N THR A 4 -2.24 -4.54 13.78
CA THR A 4 -3.39 -5.37 13.41
C THR A 4 -4.58 -4.54 12.92
N ALA A 5 -4.81 -3.35 13.49
CA ALA A 5 -5.87 -2.44 13.03
C ALA A 5 -5.58 -1.90 11.62
N ILE A 6 -4.35 -1.42 11.38
CA ILE A 6 -3.89 -0.95 10.07
C ILE A 6 -4.00 -2.05 9.02
N ASP A 7 -3.57 -3.27 9.37
CA ASP A 7 -3.66 -4.43 8.48
C ASP A 7 -5.11 -4.69 8.05
N LYS A 8 -6.06 -4.65 8.99
CA LYS A 8 -7.48 -4.85 8.70
C LYS A 8 -8.06 -3.74 7.82
N ALA A 9 -7.80 -2.48 8.16
CA ALA A 9 -8.32 -1.36 7.38
C ALA A 9 -7.76 -1.36 5.95
N LEU A 10 -6.46 -1.66 5.76
CA LEU A 10 -5.88 -1.83 4.43
C LEU A 10 -6.47 -3.02 3.66
N ILE A 11 -6.75 -4.14 4.33
CA ILE A 11 -7.42 -5.29 3.71
C ILE A 11 -8.79 -4.86 3.16
N GLU A 12 -9.59 -4.14 3.94
CA GLU A 12 -10.92 -3.67 3.54
C GLU A 12 -10.85 -2.73 2.32
N ILE A 13 -9.94 -1.74 2.33
CA ILE A 13 -9.68 -0.85 1.19
C ILE A 13 -9.28 -1.64 -0.06
N ILE A 14 -8.35 -2.61 0.07
CA ILE A 14 -7.87 -3.41 -1.06
C ILE A 14 -8.98 -4.29 -1.64
N GLU A 15 -9.79 -4.91 -0.79
CA GLU A 15 -10.92 -5.72 -1.24
C GLU A 15 -11.96 -4.86 -1.96
N LYS A 16 -12.26 -3.66 -1.46
CA LYS A 16 -13.17 -2.72 -2.11
C LYS A 16 -12.64 -2.21 -3.44
N ARG A 17 -11.35 -1.84 -3.52
CA ARG A 17 -10.68 -1.48 -4.79
C ARG A 17 -10.72 -2.61 -5.80
N ASN A 18 -10.50 -3.85 -5.37
CA ASN A 18 -10.57 -5.02 -6.26
C ASN A 18 -12.01 -5.26 -6.76
N GLN A 19 -13.03 -5.02 -5.93
CA GLN A 19 -14.44 -5.05 -6.35
C GLN A 19 -14.71 -3.98 -7.42
N LEU A 20 -14.34 -2.72 -7.15
CA LEU A 20 -14.55 -1.61 -8.08
C LEU A 20 -13.83 -1.84 -9.44
N ASN A 21 -12.60 -2.34 -9.41
CA ASN A 21 -11.81 -2.69 -10.60
C ASN A 21 -12.42 -3.82 -11.45
N ALA A 22 -13.30 -4.65 -10.87
CA ALA A 22 -13.98 -5.74 -11.58
C ALA A 22 -15.28 -5.29 -12.25
N LEU A 23 -15.77 -4.08 -11.94
CA LEU A 23 -17.01 -3.52 -12.47
C LEU A 23 -16.73 -2.59 -13.66
N SER A 24 -17.71 -2.46 -14.54
CA SER A 24 -17.73 -1.35 -15.50
C SER A 24 -18.33 -0.11 -14.84
N TYR A 25 -17.95 1.07 -15.32
CA TYR A 25 -18.53 2.34 -14.87
C TYR A 25 -20.06 2.44 -15.04
N GLU A 26 -20.65 1.62 -15.92
CA GLU A 26 -22.10 1.56 -16.14
C GLU A 26 -22.83 0.62 -15.17
N ASP A 27 -22.10 -0.07 -14.28
CA ASP A 27 -22.71 -0.97 -13.30
C ASP A 27 -23.49 -0.16 -12.25
N GLU A 28 -24.69 -0.61 -11.90
CA GLU A 28 -25.58 0.10 -10.98
C GLU A 28 -25.00 0.23 -9.56
N SER A 29 -24.03 -0.62 -9.20
CA SER A 29 -23.36 -0.60 -7.90
C SER A 29 -22.04 0.17 -7.89
N TYR A 30 -21.60 0.72 -9.04
CA TYR A 30 -20.30 1.40 -9.14
C TYR A 30 -20.20 2.58 -8.18
N ASP A 31 -21.17 3.50 -8.23
CA ASP A 31 -21.19 4.71 -7.41
C ASP A 31 -21.24 4.36 -5.91
N ASP A 32 -22.09 3.41 -5.51
CA ASP A 32 -22.20 2.98 -4.10
C ASP A 32 -20.87 2.39 -3.58
N ILE A 33 -20.17 1.62 -4.41
CA ILE A 33 -18.88 1.01 -4.05
C ILE A 33 -17.75 2.05 -4.01
N GLU A 34 -17.78 3.04 -4.90
CA GLU A 34 -16.83 4.16 -4.92
C GLU A 34 -17.01 5.05 -3.68
N ASP A 35 -18.25 5.38 -3.31
CA ASP A 35 -18.57 6.14 -2.09
C ASP A 35 -18.11 5.38 -0.83
N GLU A 36 -18.41 4.08 -0.73
CA GLU A 36 -17.93 3.24 0.39
C GLU A 36 -16.40 3.15 0.44
N LEU A 37 -15.72 3.14 -0.72
CA LEU A 37 -14.26 3.17 -0.77
C LEU A 37 -13.71 4.49 -0.23
N HIS A 38 -14.31 5.62 -0.59
CA HIS A 38 -13.89 6.93 -0.10
C HIS A 38 -14.10 7.08 1.41
N ASP A 39 -15.22 6.61 1.94
CA ASP A 39 -15.46 6.59 3.39
C ASP A 39 -14.38 5.77 4.12
N LEU A 40 -14.03 4.59 3.60
CA LEU A 40 -12.96 3.75 4.16
C LEU A 40 -11.58 4.41 4.08
N GLU A 41 -11.29 5.12 2.98
CA GLU A 41 -10.04 5.83 2.76
C GLU A 41 -9.89 7.04 3.71
N ASP A 42 -10.96 7.78 3.94
CA ASP A 42 -10.99 8.91 4.87
C ASP A 42 -10.84 8.43 6.32
N ASP A 43 -11.62 7.42 6.75
CA ASP A 43 -11.50 6.80 8.08
C ASP A 43 -10.08 6.27 8.32
N PHE A 44 -9.47 5.67 7.30
CA PHE A 44 -8.10 5.18 7.38
C PHE A 44 -7.07 6.28 7.61
N ILE A 45 -7.19 7.41 6.90
CA ILE A 45 -6.28 8.54 7.10
C ILE A 45 -6.48 9.15 8.49
N ASP A 46 -7.72 9.31 8.95
CA ASP A 46 -8.02 9.86 10.26
C ASP A 46 -7.51 8.98 11.42
N GLU A 47 -7.63 7.66 11.30
CA GLU A 47 -7.23 6.73 12.37
C GLU A 47 -5.76 6.28 12.30
N HIS A 48 -5.18 6.18 11.10
CA HIS A 48 -3.90 5.52 10.86
C HIS A 48 -2.90 6.34 10.04
N GLY A 49 -3.33 7.48 9.48
CA GLY A 49 -2.52 8.31 8.60
C GLY A 49 -1.21 8.75 9.23
N GLU A 50 -1.25 9.40 10.39
CA GLU A 50 -0.05 9.89 11.11
C GLU A 50 0.95 8.76 11.36
N THR A 51 0.48 7.61 11.82
CA THR A 51 1.36 6.47 12.12
C THR A 51 2.04 5.91 10.87
N LEU A 52 1.33 5.84 9.74
CA LEU A 52 1.94 5.40 8.49
C LEU A 52 2.84 6.46 7.86
N GLU A 53 2.50 7.74 7.97
CA GLU A 53 3.38 8.83 7.52
C GLU A 53 4.71 8.79 8.27
N ASP A 54 4.72 8.56 9.58
CA ASP A 54 5.94 8.38 10.37
C ASP A 54 6.75 7.18 9.87
N ILE A 55 6.11 6.02 9.69
CA ILE A 55 6.78 4.80 9.19
C ILE A 55 7.37 5.02 7.79
N ILE A 56 6.64 5.69 6.89
CA ILE A 56 7.12 6.00 5.54
C ILE A 56 8.26 7.02 5.60
N GLY A 57 8.16 8.01 6.49
CA GLY A 57 9.22 8.99 6.76
C GLY A 57 10.52 8.32 7.19
N ASP A 58 10.45 7.38 8.13
CA ASP A 58 11.60 6.57 8.57
C ASP A 58 12.21 5.80 7.38
N VAL A 59 11.38 5.21 6.52
CA VAL A 59 11.86 4.54 5.29
C VAL A 59 12.54 5.53 4.34
N HIS A 60 12.00 6.73 4.17
CA HIS A 60 12.61 7.75 3.32
C HIS A 60 13.99 8.18 3.86
N GLU A 61 14.12 8.35 5.17
CA GLU A 61 15.39 8.68 5.83
C GLU A 61 16.41 7.53 5.72
N ASP A 62 16.02 6.32 6.15
CA ASP A 62 16.89 5.14 6.21
C ASP A 62 17.45 4.72 4.85
N PHE A 63 16.69 4.97 3.78
CA PHE A 63 17.05 4.60 2.43
C PHE A 63 17.48 5.79 1.57
N SER A 64 17.58 7.01 2.14
CA SER A 64 17.96 8.22 1.40
C SER A 64 17.11 8.41 0.13
N VAL A 65 15.79 8.42 0.33
CA VAL A 65 14.80 8.68 -0.71
C VAL A 65 14.69 10.19 -0.92
N ASP A 66 14.96 10.66 -2.14
CA ASP A 66 14.98 12.10 -2.48
C ASP A 66 13.58 12.66 -2.84
N THR A 67 12.60 11.79 -3.06
CA THR A 67 11.21 12.22 -3.32
C THR A 67 10.47 12.53 -2.03
N ASP A 68 9.57 13.51 -2.07
CA ASP A 68 8.70 13.87 -0.95
C ASP A 68 7.87 12.67 -0.45
N VAL A 69 7.63 12.63 0.87
CA VAL A 69 6.68 11.70 1.48
C VAL A 69 5.27 12.10 1.04
N LEU A 70 4.53 11.15 0.45
CA LEU A 70 3.14 11.35 0.04
C LEU A 70 2.16 10.84 1.10
N SER A 71 0.86 11.07 0.88
CA SER A 71 -0.19 10.44 1.69
C SER A 71 -0.03 8.91 1.71
N PRO A 72 -0.25 8.23 2.85
CA PRO A 72 -0.14 6.77 2.97
C PRO A 72 -0.93 5.99 1.92
N LEU A 73 -2.12 6.47 1.55
CA LEU A 73 -2.97 5.84 0.53
C LEU A 73 -2.31 5.81 -0.86
N SER A 74 -1.37 6.72 -1.14
CA SER A 74 -0.62 6.75 -2.40
C SER A 74 0.30 5.55 -2.56
N TYR A 75 0.77 4.96 -1.46
CA TYR A 75 1.67 3.81 -1.44
C TYR A 75 0.93 2.47 -1.53
N ILE A 76 -0.40 2.47 -1.56
CA ILE A 76 -1.21 1.27 -1.82
C ILE A 76 -1.14 0.95 -3.33
N ALA A 77 -0.82 -0.29 -3.69
CA ALA A 77 -0.80 -0.74 -5.08
C ALA A 77 -2.16 -0.54 -5.78
N GLN A 78 -2.12 -0.35 -7.10
CA GLN A 78 -3.32 -0.32 -7.93
C GLN A 78 -3.98 -1.69 -8.02
N SER A 79 -3.18 -2.77 -7.90
CA SER A 79 -3.67 -4.14 -7.93
C SER A 79 -2.87 -5.03 -7.00
N TYR A 80 -3.59 -5.84 -6.23
CA TYR A 80 -3.05 -6.88 -5.37
C TYR A 80 -3.51 -8.26 -5.81
N ILE A 81 -2.68 -9.24 -5.52
CA ILE A 81 -2.96 -10.67 -5.69
C ILE A 81 -3.09 -11.27 -4.30
N LYS A 82 -4.23 -11.90 -4.02
CA LYS A 82 -4.41 -12.66 -2.78
C LYS A 82 -3.48 -13.88 -2.78
N THR A 83 -2.68 -14.02 -1.74
CA THR A 83 -1.69 -15.10 -1.59
C THR A 83 -2.06 -16.12 -0.52
N GLY A 84 -3.02 -15.80 0.34
CA GLY A 84 -3.50 -16.69 1.40
C GLY A 84 -4.46 -15.98 2.35
N ASP A 85 -4.67 -16.61 3.51
CA ASP A 85 -5.53 -16.14 4.58
C ASP A 85 -4.91 -16.53 5.94
N ASN A 86 -5.10 -15.69 6.94
CA ASN A 86 -4.76 -15.99 8.34
C ASN A 86 -5.83 -15.43 9.29
N GLU A 87 -5.54 -15.41 10.59
CA GLU A 87 -6.46 -14.96 11.64
C GLU A 87 -6.83 -13.46 11.55
N VAL A 88 -5.97 -12.66 10.91
CA VAL A 88 -6.18 -11.21 10.70
C VAL A 88 -7.05 -10.97 9.46
N GLY A 89 -6.89 -11.78 8.42
CA GLY A 89 -7.67 -11.70 7.19
C GLY A 89 -6.90 -12.20 5.96
N ALA A 90 -7.25 -11.68 4.79
CA ALA A 90 -6.57 -11.99 3.54
C ALA A 90 -5.11 -11.52 3.57
N GLN A 91 -4.22 -12.31 2.97
CA GLN A 91 -2.83 -11.93 2.72
C GLN A 91 -2.66 -11.55 1.26
N PHE A 92 -1.88 -10.50 1.02
CA PHE A 92 -1.69 -9.96 -0.31
C PHE A 92 -0.21 -9.88 -0.71
N ASP A 93 0.00 -9.81 -2.01
CA ASP A 93 1.24 -9.38 -2.64
C ASP A 93 0.90 -8.59 -3.92
N CYS A 94 1.89 -7.93 -4.52
CA CYS A 94 1.70 -7.16 -5.74
C CYS A 94 2.87 -7.34 -6.71
N ASP A 95 2.68 -6.96 -7.97
CA ASP A 95 3.76 -6.98 -8.97
C ASP A 95 4.82 -5.90 -8.69
N HIS A 96 6.04 -6.10 -9.21
CA HIS A 96 7.16 -5.16 -9.09
C HIS A 96 6.88 -3.78 -9.73
N GLY A 97 5.94 -3.72 -10.68
CA GLY A 97 5.51 -2.47 -11.30
C GLY A 97 4.61 -1.60 -10.42
N GLN A 98 4.19 -2.06 -9.24
CA GLN A 98 3.28 -1.35 -8.35
C GLN A 98 4.02 -0.42 -7.38
N GLY A 99 3.32 0.60 -6.88
CA GLY A 99 3.82 1.55 -5.89
C GLY A 99 4.15 2.95 -6.43
N VAL A 100 4.50 3.83 -5.51
CA VAL A 100 4.92 5.22 -5.75
C VAL A 100 6.33 5.22 -6.32
N PRO A 101 6.58 5.83 -7.50
CA PRO A 101 7.93 6.03 -8.01
C PRO A 101 8.75 6.91 -7.06
N VAL A 102 9.94 6.43 -6.68
CA VAL A 102 10.86 7.14 -5.80
C VAL A 102 12.27 7.15 -6.37
N GLU A 103 13.05 8.17 -6.02
CA GLU A 103 14.48 8.23 -6.32
C GLU A 103 15.29 7.87 -5.07
N VAL A 104 16.17 6.88 -5.21
CA VAL A 104 17.04 6.38 -4.13
C VAL A 104 18.49 6.64 -4.52
N ASP A 105 19.21 7.43 -3.72
CA ASP A 105 20.56 7.89 -4.03
C ASP A 105 21.54 6.74 -4.34
N ASP A 106 21.50 5.69 -3.52
CA ASP A 106 22.41 4.54 -3.61
C ASP A 106 22.12 3.59 -4.79
N LEU A 107 21.03 3.80 -5.54
CA LEU A 107 20.56 2.88 -6.59
C LEU A 107 20.75 3.40 -8.02
N GLU A 108 21.63 4.38 -8.23
CA GLU A 108 22.04 4.86 -9.56
C GLU A 108 20.86 5.25 -10.47
N ARG A 109 19.76 5.79 -9.91
CA ARG A 109 18.52 6.15 -10.62
C ARG A 109 17.83 4.98 -11.32
N LYS A 110 17.90 3.78 -10.76
CA LYS A 110 17.01 2.68 -11.17
C LYS A 110 15.55 3.10 -10.95
N PRO A 111 14.62 2.66 -11.82
CA PRO A 111 13.21 2.94 -11.65
C PRO A 111 12.66 2.18 -10.44
N THR A 112 12.76 2.79 -9.27
CA THR A 112 12.36 2.19 -8.00
C THR A 112 10.99 2.67 -7.54
N LYS A 113 10.26 1.80 -6.85
CA LYS A 113 8.93 2.12 -6.32
C LYS A 113 8.77 1.64 -4.87
N LEU A 114 8.13 2.45 -4.03
CA LEU A 114 7.70 2.05 -2.70
C LEU A 114 6.23 1.63 -2.71
N VAL A 115 5.94 0.50 -2.07
CA VAL A 115 4.59 -0.04 -1.96
C VAL A 115 4.35 -0.63 -0.58
N ILE A 116 3.18 -0.34 0.00
CA ILE A 116 2.69 -0.95 1.24
C ILE A 116 2.07 -2.30 0.89
N ILE A 117 2.32 -3.33 1.70
CA ILE A 117 1.59 -4.59 1.62
C ILE A 117 1.09 -4.95 3.01
N PRO A 118 -0.23 -5.14 3.20
CA PRO A 118 -0.76 -5.56 4.49
C PRO A 118 -0.57 -7.06 4.73
N ASN A 119 -0.75 -7.42 5.98
CA ASN A 119 -0.86 -8.76 6.54
C ASN A 119 0.27 -9.74 6.15
N PRO A 120 1.46 -9.61 6.78
CA PRO A 120 1.82 -8.58 7.76
C PRO A 120 2.16 -7.24 7.11
N LEU A 121 1.84 -6.14 7.78
CA LEU A 121 2.19 -4.79 7.33
C LEU A 121 3.70 -4.70 7.07
N ARG A 122 4.04 -4.35 5.83
CA ARG A 122 5.41 -4.17 5.36
C ARG A 122 5.46 -3.17 4.22
N ILE A 123 6.59 -2.48 4.11
CA ILE A 123 6.89 -1.62 2.97
C ILE A 123 7.96 -2.31 2.13
N ILE A 124 7.70 -2.39 0.83
CA ILE A 124 8.59 -2.99 -0.15
C ILE A 124 9.12 -1.92 -1.08
N LEU A 125 10.43 -1.92 -1.29
CA LEU A 125 11.10 -1.21 -2.38
C LEU A 125 11.25 -2.16 -3.57
N ASN A 126 10.45 -1.95 -4.60
CA ASN A 126 10.60 -2.60 -5.90
C ASN A 126 11.73 -1.89 -6.67
N VAL A 127 12.81 -2.61 -6.98
CA VAL A 127 14.01 -2.01 -7.60
C VAL A 127 14.01 -2.18 -9.12
N ASP A 128 13.54 -3.34 -9.59
CA ASP A 128 13.33 -3.66 -11.00
C ASP A 128 12.31 -4.81 -11.14
N SER A 129 12.13 -5.35 -12.34
CA SER A 129 11.16 -6.42 -12.62
C SER A 129 11.43 -7.77 -11.96
N LYS A 130 12.55 -7.91 -11.23
CA LYS A 130 12.97 -9.16 -10.57
C LYS A 130 13.41 -8.96 -9.12
N ASN A 131 13.82 -7.75 -8.77
CA ASN A 131 14.42 -7.46 -7.48
C ASN A 131 13.51 -6.55 -6.66
N ARG A 132 13.24 -6.96 -5.43
CA ARG A 132 12.54 -6.18 -4.41
C ARG A 132 13.16 -6.40 -3.04
N LYS A 133 13.03 -5.43 -2.15
CA LYS A 133 13.54 -5.47 -0.78
C LYS A 133 12.43 -5.07 0.19
N ILE A 134 12.25 -5.84 1.27
CA ILE A 134 11.46 -5.38 2.41
C ILE A 134 12.30 -4.31 3.12
N VAL A 135 11.82 -3.07 3.11
CA VAL A 135 12.53 -1.92 3.69
C VAL A 135 12.02 -1.57 5.08
N TRP A 136 10.79 -1.97 5.38
CA TRP A 136 10.22 -1.94 6.72
C TRP A 136 9.25 -3.11 6.90
N GLN A 137 9.19 -3.69 8.09
CA GLN A 137 8.21 -4.70 8.45
C GLN A 137 7.97 -4.68 9.95
N ASN A 138 6.71 -4.81 10.35
CA ASN A 138 6.37 -4.98 11.75
C ASN A 138 6.97 -6.31 12.27
N SER A 139 7.82 -6.21 13.29
CA SER A 139 8.52 -7.34 13.93
C SER A 139 7.75 -7.93 15.10
#